data_AF-A0A7V8AID4-F1
#
_entry.id   AF-A0A7V8AID4-F1
#
_cell.length_a   1.000
_cell.length_b   1.000
_cell.length_c   1.000
_cell.angle_alpha   90.00
_cell.angle_beta   90.00
_cell.angle_gamma   90.00
#
_symmetry.space_group_name_H-M   'P 1'
#
loop_
_entity.id
_entity.type
_entity.pdbx_description
1 polymer ?
#
loop_
_entity_poly.entity_id
_entity_poly.type
_entity_poly.pdbx_seq_one_letter_code
_entity_poly.pdbx_strand_id
1 'polypeptide(L)'
;DHTISGRIAKDVFEIMLETGREPATIVAERNLRQVTDTSAIETAIENVLARNADKVTQYRGGQEKLLGWFVGQVMKAMGGKASPSLLNDLLRARLKG
;
A
#
# COMPACT_ATOMS: atom_id res chain seq x y z
N ASP A 1 -3.62 -16.45 -1.60
CA ASP A 1 -3.35 -16.30 -3.05
C ASP A 1 -2.89 -14.88 -3.43
N HIS A 2 -2.69 -13.95 -2.49
CA HIS A 2 -2.30 -12.55 -2.74
C HIS A 2 -3.30 -11.73 -3.56
N THR A 3 -4.53 -12.20 -3.71
CA THR A 3 -5.58 -11.50 -4.47
C THR A 3 -5.93 -10.15 -3.86
N ILE A 4 -5.94 -10.03 -2.53
CA ILE A 4 -6.22 -8.78 -1.79
C ILE A 4 -5.19 -8.56 -0.69
N SER A 5 -4.99 -7.30 -0.27
CA SER A 5 -4.09 -6.98 0.84
C SER A 5 -4.74 -7.29 2.19
N GLY A 6 -3.94 -7.39 3.26
CA GLY A 6 -4.47 -7.59 4.62
C GLY A 6 -5.40 -6.47 5.09
N ARG A 7 -5.22 -5.22 4.60
CA ARG A 7 -6.15 -4.12 4.86
C ARG A 7 -7.49 -4.39 4.19
N ILE A 8 -7.46 -4.69 2.89
CA ILE A 8 -8.65 -4.98 2.10
C ILE A 8 -9.37 -6.23 2.62
N ALA A 9 -8.65 -7.23 3.10
CA ALA A 9 -9.25 -8.43 3.68
C ALA A 9 -10.13 -8.11 4.90
N LYS A 10 -9.72 -7.15 5.74
CA LYS A 10 -10.55 -6.68 6.87
C LYS A 10 -11.80 -5.97 6.37
N ASP A 11 -11.64 -5.04 5.42
CA ASP A 11 -12.76 -4.31 4.82
C ASP A 11 -13.77 -5.28 4.16
N VAL A 12 -13.28 -6.31 3.44
CA VAL A 12 -14.13 -7.34 2.82
C VAL A 12 -14.84 -8.17 3.89
N PHE A 13 -14.15 -8.56 4.96
CA PHE A 13 -14.73 -9.35 6.03
C PHE A 13 -15.87 -8.62 6.74
N GLU A 14 -15.73 -7.31 6.99
CA GLU A 14 -16.80 -6.48 7.55
C GLU A 14 -18.04 -6.49 6.64
N ILE A 15 -17.86 -6.31 5.33
CA ILE A 15 -18.97 -6.36 4.36
C ILE A 15 -19.62 -7.76 4.32
N MET A 16 -18.83 -8.84 4.44
CA MET A 16 -19.37 -10.19 4.50
C MET A 16 -20.28 -10.36 5.72
N LEU A 17 -19.90 -9.84 6.88
CA LEU A 17 -20.70 -9.93 8.11
C LEU A 17 -22.02 -9.15 7.98
N GLU A 18 -22.00 -7.99 7.33
CA GLU A 18 -23.19 -7.15 7.15
C GLU A 18 -24.16 -7.70 6.10
N THR A 19 -23.64 -8.32 5.04
CA THR A 19 -24.44 -8.63 3.84
C THR A 19 -24.62 -10.12 3.57
N GLY A 20 -23.84 -10.99 4.22
CA GLY A 20 -23.78 -12.43 3.95
C GLY A 20 -23.18 -12.79 2.59
N ARG A 21 -22.64 -11.82 1.84
CA ARG A 21 -22.12 -12.02 0.49
C ARG A 21 -20.76 -12.70 0.51
N GLU A 22 -20.47 -13.44 -0.56
CA GLU A 22 -19.19 -14.11 -0.71
C GLU A 22 -18.03 -13.12 -0.94
N PRO A 23 -16.83 -13.40 -0.40
CA PRO A 23 -15.67 -12.52 -0.51
C PRO A 23 -15.26 -12.26 -1.96
N ALA A 24 -15.30 -13.29 -2.82
CA ALA A 24 -14.92 -13.16 -4.22
C ALA A 24 -15.80 -12.15 -4.97
N THR A 25 -17.10 -12.14 -4.68
CA THR A 25 -18.07 -11.21 -5.26
C THR A 25 -17.81 -9.78 -4.82
N ILE A 26 -17.58 -9.57 -3.51
CA ILE A 26 -17.26 -8.24 -2.96
C ILE A 26 -15.98 -7.68 -3.58
N VAL A 27 -14.95 -8.52 -3.70
CA VAL A 27 -13.65 -8.14 -4.28
C VAL A 27 -13.77 -7.75 -5.74
N ALA A 28 -14.54 -8.51 -6.53
CA ALA A 28 -14.76 -8.25 -7.94
C ALA A 28 -15.52 -6.93 -8.17
N GLU A 29 -16.66 -6.76 -7.51
CA GLU A 29 -17.52 -5.57 -7.71
C GLU A 29 -16.86 -4.28 -7.26
N ARG A 30 -16.07 -4.33 -6.18
CA ARG A 30 -15.40 -3.15 -5.64
C ARG A 30 -13.99 -2.95 -6.21
N ASN A 31 -13.59 -3.76 -7.19
CA ASN A 31 -12.27 -3.72 -7.83
C ASN A 31 -11.12 -3.69 -6.80
N LEU A 32 -11.17 -4.60 -5.82
CA LEU A 32 -10.29 -4.60 -4.65
C LEU A 32 -9.05 -5.48 -4.82
N ARG A 33 -8.82 -6.01 -6.02
CA ARG A 33 -7.63 -6.82 -6.29
C ARG A 33 -6.36 -6.00 -6.08
N GLN A 34 -5.31 -6.66 -5.60
CA GLN A 34 -4.01 -6.02 -5.49
C GLN A 34 -3.51 -5.57 -6.86
N VAL A 35 -2.95 -4.38 -6.93
CA VAL A 35 -2.24 -3.87 -8.09
C VAL A 35 -0.84 -4.48 -8.08
N THR A 36 -0.50 -5.21 -9.15
CA THR A 36 0.83 -5.77 -9.38
C THR A 36 1.64 -4.98 -10.40
N ASP A 37 1.02 -4.00 -11.07
CA ASP A 37 1.70 -3.08 -11.97
C ASP A 37 2.65 -2.17 -11.18
N THR A 38 3.95 -2.39 -11.35
CA THR A 38 5.00 -1.66 -10.65
C THR A 38 5.04 -0.19 -11.06
N SER A 39 4.62 0.18 -12.28
CA SER A 39 4.65 1.57 -12.74
C SER A 39 3.68 2.48 -11.96
N ALA A 40 2.47 1.99 -11.67
CA ALA A 40 1.50 2.68 -10.84
C ALA A 40 1.99 2.82 -9.39
N ILE A 41 2.66 1.78 -8.88
CA ILE A 41 3.23 1.78 -7.53
C ILE A 41 4.39 2.77 -7.42
N GLU A 42 5.30 2.77 -8.39
CA GLU A 42 6.43 3.70 -8.47
C GLU A 42 5.93 5.16 -8.52
N THR A 43 4.94 5.44 -9.35
CA THR A 43 4.31 6.77 -9.42
C THR A 43 3.72 7.19 -8.07
N ALA A 44 3.06 6.28 -7.35
CA ALA A 44 2.52 6.57 -6.03
C ALA A 44 3.63 6.81 -4.99
N ILE A 45 4.72 6.03 -5.04
CA ILE A 45 5.91 6.22 -4.21
C ILE A 45 6.50 7.60 -4.45
N GLU A 46 6.78 7.97 -5.70
CA GLU A 46 7.38 9.26 -6.04
C GLU A 46 6.55 10.44 -5.55
N ASN A 47 5.22 10.38 -5.73
CA ASN A 47 4.31 11.40 -5.21
C ASN A 47 4.35 11.51 -3.68
N VAL A 48 4.39 10.38 -2.97
CA VAL A 48 4.49 10.38 -1.50
C VAL A 48 5.83 10.92 -1.04
N LEU A 49 6.93 10.54 -1.67
CA LEU A 49 8.27 11.04 -1.33
C LEU A 49 8.38 12.55 -1.61
N ALA A 50 7.91 13.01 -2.76
CA ALA A 50 7.94 14.42 -3.16
C ALA A 50 7.13 15.31 -2.19
N ARG A 51 5.97 14.84 -1.73
CA ARG A 51 5.13 15.56 -0.75
C ARG A 51 5.69 15.57 0.66
N ASN A 52 6.69 14.75 0.97
CA ASN A 52 7.22 14.55 2.31
C ASN A 52 8.75 14.59 2.32
N ALA A 53 9.33 15.54 1.58
CA ALA A 53 10.78 15.68 1.44
C ALA A 53 11.50 15.84 2.79
N ASP A 54 10.87 16.48 3.78
CA ASP A 54 11.38 16.57 5.16
C ASP A 54 11.63 15.19 5.78
N LYS A 55 10.71 14.24 5.56
CA LYS A 55 10.79 12.89 6.10
C LYS A 55 11.77 12.03 5.33
N VAL A 56 11.94 12.29 4.04
CA VAL A 56 12.98 11.65 3.23
C VAL A 56 14.35 12.00 3.80
N THR A 57 14.59 13.28 4.11
CA THR A 57 15.83 13.71 4.76
C THR A 57 16.00 13.09 6.15
N GLN A 58 14.95 13.03 6.97
CA GLN A 58 15.02 12.36 8.28
C GLN A 58 15.34 10.87 8.19
N TYR A 59 14.73 10.15 7.23
CA TYR A 59 15.01 8.75 6.99
C TYR A 59 16.48 8.54 6.58
N ARG A 60 16.96 9.35 5.62
CA ARG A 60 18.37 9.33 5.19
C ARG A 60 19.34 9.74 6.32
N GLY A 61 18.88 10.54 7.28
CA GLY A 61 19.59 10.87 8.51
C GLY A 61 19.59 9.77 9.58
N GLY A 62 19.09 8.57 9.28
CA GLY A 62 19.14 7.40 10.17
C GLY A 62 17.82 7.06 10.89
N GLN A 63 16.71 7.78 10.62
CA GLN A 63 15.41 7.44 11.18
C GLN A 63 14.72 6.31 10.40
N GLU A 64 15.29 5.11 10.41
CA GLU A 64 14.81 3.97 9.62
C GLU A 64 13.35 3.58 9.90
N LYS A 65 12.83 3.88 11.10
CA LYS A 65 11.43 3.65 11.47
C LYS A 65 10.44 4.39 10.57
N LEU A 66 10.87 5.45 9.89
CA LEU A 66 10.03 6.17 8.92
C LEU A 66 9.67 5.32 7.69
N LEU A 67 10.39 4.23 7.41
CA LEU A 67 10.02 3.33 6.31
C LEU A 67 8.60 2.78 6.46
N GLY A 68 8.22 2.32 7.66
CA GLY A 68 6.88 1.81 7.92
C GLY A 68 5.80 2.88 7.75
N TRP A 69 6.15 4.14 8.08
CA TRP A 69 5.27 5.28 7.84
C TRP A 69 5.08 5.55 6.34
N PHE A 70 6.16 5.53 5.55
CA PHE A 70 6.08 5.69 4.09
C PHE A 70 5.25 4.57 3.44
N VAL A 71 5.46 3.32 3.86
CA VAL A 71 4.63 2.18 3.41
C VAL A 71 3.16 2.48 3.68
N GLY A 72 2.82 2.95 4.88
CA GLY A 72 1.45 3.34 5.23
C GLY A 72 0.88 4.47 4.35
N GLN A 73 1.69 5.50 4.04
CA GLN A 73 1.25 6.59 3.15
C GLN A 73 1.00 6.12 1.72
N VAL A 74 1.88 5.30 1.16
CA VAL A 74 1.71 4.77 -0.20
C VAL A 74 0.51 3.82 -0.27
N MET A 75 0.35 2.95 0.75
CA MET A 75 -0.85 2.11 0.86
C MET A 75 -2.12 2.96 0.87
N LYS A 76 -2.15 4.06 1.64
CA LYS A 76 -3.30 4.96 1.69
C LYS A 76 -3.56 5.61 0.33
N ALA A 77 -2.52 6.11 -0.33
CA ALA A 77 -2.62 6.72 -1.67
C ALA A 77 -3.18 5.74 -2.72
N MET A 78 -2.89 4.44 -2.56
CA MET A 78 -3.37 3.38 -3.45
C MET A 78 -4.65 2.67 -2.95
N GLY A 79 -5.34 3.21 -1.93
CA GLY A 79 -6.57 2.60 -1.39
C GLY A 79 -6.35 1.22 -0.75
N GLY A 80 -5.12 0.89 -0.36
CA GLY A 80 -4.71 -0.41 0.18
C GLY A 80 -4.49 -1.49 -0.88
N LYS A 81 -4.49 -1.14 -2.18
CA LYS A 81 -4.36 -2.11 -3.27
C LYS A 81 -2.91 -2.54 -3.54
N ALA A 82 -1.91 -1.92 -2.92
CA ALA A 82 -0.52 -2.37 -3.03
C ALA A 82 -0.15 -3.36 -1.90
N SER A 83 0.72 -4.32 -2.22
CA SER A 83 1.29 -5.24 -1.23
C SER A 83 2.26 -4.51 -0.29
N PRO A 84 2.16 -4.68 1.03
CA PRO A 84 3.15 -4.15 1.97
C PRO A 84 4.57 -4.65 1.73
N SER A 85 4.75 -5.90 1.28
CA SER A 85 6.08 -6.45 1.01
C SER A 85 6.75 -5.73 -0.16
N LEU A 86 6.02 -5.62 -1.28
CA LEU A 86 6.49 -4.92 -2.48
C LEU A 86 6.79 -3.44 -2.20
N LEU A 87 5.93 -2.77 -1.42
CA LEU A 87 6.17 -1.39 -1.02
C LEU A 87 7.41 -1.24 -0.16
N ASN A 88 7.67 -2.16 0.77
CA ASN A 88 8.89 -2.13 1.58
C ASN A 88 10.14 -2.21 0.69
N ASP A 89 10.16 -3.13 -0.27
CA ASP A 89 11.31 -3.34 -1.16
C ASP A 89 11.56 -2.12 -2.03
N LEU A 90 10.52 -1.61 -2.69
CA LEU A 90 10.62 -0.44 -3.58
C LEU A 90 10.97 0.84 -2.82
N LEU A 91 10.37 1.08 -1.65
CA LEU A 91 10.68 2.25 -0.83
C LEU A 91 12.11 2.19 -0.28
N ARG A 92 12.58 1.02 0.16
CA ARG A 92 13.98 0.85 0.59
C ARG A 92 14.94 1.16 -0.56
N ALA A 93 14.65 0.70 -1.77
CA ALA A 93 15.46 1.00 -2.95
C ALA A 93 15.47 2.51 -3.24
N ARG A 94 14.32 3.17 -3.21
CA ARG A 94 14.18 4.60 -3.54
C ARG A 94 14.78 5.54 -2.49
N LEU A 95 14.73 5.15 -1.22
CA LEU A 95 15.21 5.96 -0.08
C LEU A 95 16.70 5.75 0.25
N LYS A 96 17.33 4.67 -0.25
CA LYS A 96 18.77 4.40 -0.07
C LYS A 96 19.69 5.18 -1.01
N GLY A 97 19.17 5.69 -2.12
CA GLY A 97 19.84 6.73 -2.94
C GLY A 97 19.61 8.10 -2.35
#